data_AF-T1HPU3-F1
#
_entry.id   AF-T1HPU3-F1
#
_cell.length_a   1.000
_cell.length_b   1.000
_cell.length_c   1.000
_cell.angle_alpha   90.00
_cell.angle_beta   90.00
_cell.angle_gamma   90.00
#
_symmetry.space_group_name_H-M   'P 1'
#
loop_
_entity.id
_entity.type
_entity.pdbx_description
1 polymer ?
#
loop_
_entity_poly.entity_id
_entity_poly.type
_entity_poly.pdbx_seq_one_letter_code
_entity_poly.pdbx_strand_id
1 'polypeptide(L)'
;MKTIIYLQYLKNGCTQYFTNNNTERKLNNTQKSATHAKKGGLKDPMLDDIEDFTNMDEALGRLGLSEDERMEIYAMVAAVLHLGNISFEENTEGTKGGSRVMNSSESSLAMAASLLFVDKEELRQALVNKVMMTNRGGPKGTVIMLVLFCFVFKLVI
;
A
#
# COMPACT_ATOMS: atom_id res chain seq x y z
N MET A 1 -8.95 7.54 12.62
CA MET A 1 -8.27 7.94 11.36
C MET A 1 -6.79 8.13 11.68
N LYS A 2 -5.97 7.08 11.52
CA LYS A 2 -4.52 7.17 11.76
C LYS A 2 -3.84 7.66 10.47
N THR A 3 -3.01 8.67 10.67
CA THR A 3 -2.40 9.59 9.71
C THR A 3 -1.59 8.93 8.60
N ILE A 4 -1.40 9.63 7.48
CA ILE A 4 -0.49 9.34 6.33
C ILE A 4 0.98 9.06 6.78
N ILE A 5 1.30 9.26 8.06
CA ILE A 5 2.65 9.32 8.65
C ILE A 5 3.34 7.95 8.79
N TYR A 6 2.69 6.83 8.45
CA TYR A 6 3.29 5.49 8.59
C TYR A 6 3.26 4.66 7.31
N LEU A 7 3.35 5.29 6.14
CA LEU A 7 3.49 4.55 4.88
C LEU A 7 4.96 4.17 4.66
N GLN A 8 5.25 2.88 4.86
CA GLN A 8 6.59 2.29 4.75
C GLN A 8 7.27 2.64 3.42
N TYR A 9 6.52 2.70 2.33
CA TYR A 9 7.05 3.02 1.00
C TYR A 9 7.46 4.48 0.81
N LEU A 10 6.96 5.40 1.64
CA LEU A 10 7.30 6.83 1.55
C LEU A 10 8.30 7.28 2.64
N LYS A 11 8.40 6.54 3.75
CA LYS A 11 9.14 6.98 4.95
C LYS A 11 10.65 7.18 4.73
N ASN A 12 11.24 6.47 3.75
CA ASN A 12 12.67 6.55 3.46
C ASN A 12 13.02 7.66 2.44
N GLY A 13 12.01 8.32 1.85
CA GLY A 13 12.17 9.38 0.88
C GLY A 13 11.90 10.78 1.43
N CYS A 14 11.78 11.75 0.53
CA CYS A 14 11.27 13.07 0.87
C CYS A 14 9.74 13.00 1.06
N THR A 15 9.26 13.48 2.19
CA THR A 15 7.82 13.47 2.56
C THR A 15 7.24 14.89 2.65
N GLN A 16 7.91 15.85 1.99
CA GLN A 16 7.44 17.23 1.87
C GLN A 16 6.77 17.37 0.51
N TYR A 17 5.60 18.01 0.48
CA TYR A 17 4.96 18.39 -0.77
C TYR A 17 5.63 19.63 -1.37
N PHE A 18 5.63 19.73 -2.69
CA PHE A 18 5.83 21.00 -3.39
C PHE A 18 4.56 21.86 -3.23
N THR A 19 4.71 23.06 -2.66
CA THR A 19 3.58 23.96 -2.42
C THR A 19 3.98 25.41 -2.60
N ASN A 20 3.03 26.24 -3.05
CA ASN A 20 3.10 27.70 -2.97
C ASN A 20 2.43 28.24 -1.68
N ASN A 21 2.42 29.57 -1.51
CA ASN A 21 1.87 30.20 -0.30
C ASN A 21 0.35 30.00 -0.13
N ASN A 22 -0.37 29.77 -1.22
CA ASN A 22 -1.81 29.59 -1.24
C ASN A 22 -2.17 28.12 -1.01
N THR A 23 -1.48 27.19 -1.67
CA THR A 23 -1.75 25.74 -1.59
C THR A 23 -1.32 25.13 -0.27
N GLU A 24 -0.24 25.64 0.34
CA GLU A 24 0.20 25.23 1.69
C GLU A 24 -0.89 25.42 2.76
N ARG A 25 -1.79 26.40 2.56
CA ARG A 25 -2.93 26.67 3.47
C ARG A 25 -4.09 25.69 3.31
N LYS A 26 -4.17 25.00 2.17
CA LYS A 26 -5.20 23.98 1.89
C LYS A 26 -4.91 22.65 2.61
N LEU A 27 -3.63 22.40 2.93
CA LEU A 27 -3.19 21.21 3.64
C LEU A 27 -3.58 21.24 5.12
N ASN A 28 -4.22 20.18 5.60
CA ASN A 28 -4.51 19.99 7.02
C ASN A 28 -3.34 19.32 7.78
N ASN A 29 -3.42 19.32 9.11
CA ASN A 29 -2.37 18.74 9.96
C ASN A 29 -2.24 17.20 9.83
N THR A 30 -3.26 16.51 9.31
CA THR A 30 -3.21 15.05 9.11
C THR A 30 -2.59 14.65 7.77
N GLN A 31 -2.45 15.59 6.83
CA GLN A 31 -1.75 15.39 5.56
C GLN A 31 -0.24 15.68 5.66
N LYS A 32 0.15 16.56 6.58
CA LYS A 32 1.55 16.99 6.74
C LYS A 32 2.36 15.93 7.48
N SER A 33 3.46 15.48 6.87
CA SER A 33 4.48 14.68 7.56
C SER A 33 5.16 15.52 8.65
N ALA A 34 5.83 14.85 9.60
CA ALA A 34 6.63 15.54 10.61
C ALA A 34 7.71 16.45 9.97
N THR A 35 8.29 16.01 8.84
CA THR A 35 9.27 16.79 8.09
C THR A 35 8.63 18.01 7.44
N HIS A 36 7.47 17.86 6.79
CA HIS A 36 6.74 18.97 6.19
C HIS A 36 6.30 19.99 7.24
N ALA A 37 5.79 19.53 8.38
CA ALA A 37 5.41 20.42 9.48
C ALA A 37 6.62 21.20 10.05
N LYS A 38 7.80 20.59 10.10
CA LYS A 38 9.02 21.22 10.63
C LYS A 38 9.74 22.14 9.62
N LYS A 39 9.81 21.74 8.36
CA LYS A 39 10.60 22.41 7.31
C LYS A 39 9.76 23.21 6.30
N GLY A 40 8.44 23.03 6.31
CA GLY A 40 7.52 23.58 5.31
C GLY A 40 7.49 22.77 4.01
N GLY A 41 6.68 23.23 3.04
CA GLY A 41 6.67 22.66 1.69
C GLY A 41 7.88 23.09 0.86
N LEU A 42 8.26 22.22 -0.09
CA LEU A 42 9.28 22.50 -1.09
C LEU A 42 8.79 23.58 -2.05
N LYS A 43 9.73 24.35 -2.61
CA LYS A 43 9.43 25.47 -3.52
C LYS A 43 10.05 25.20 -4.87
N ASP A 44 9.21 25.18 -5.89
CA ASP A 44 9.59 25.11 -7.29
C ASP A 44 8.60 25.97 -8.10
N PRO A 45 9.05 26.76 -9.10
CA PRO A 45 8.15 27.57 -9.91
C PRO A 45 7.14 26.77 -10.75
N MET A 46 7.46 25.52 -11.08
CA MET A 46 6.69 24.68 -12.01
C MET A 46 5.94 23.53 -11.32
N LEU A 47 6.24 23.21 -10.05
CA LEU A 47 5.62 22.10 -9.33
C LEU A 47 4.78 22.59 -8.16
N ASP A 48 3.54 22.08 -8.07
CA ASP A 48 2.68 22.24 -6.90
C ASP A 48 1.78 21.02 -6.75
N ASP A 49 2.10 20.13 -5.83
CA ASP A 49 1.44 18.81 -5.72
C ASP A 49 -0.08 18.92 -5.49
N ILE A 50 -0.55 20.02 -4.90
CA ILE A 50 -1.98 20.24 -4.61
C ILE A 50 -2.73 20.68 -5.85
N GLU A 51 -2.18 21.65 -6.59
CA GLU A 51 -2.75 22.08 -7.87
C GLU A 51 -2.61 20.98 -8.93
N ASP A 52 -1.47 20.30 -8.98
CA ASP A 52 -1.21 19.22 -9.93
C ASP A 52 -2.16 18.03 -9.73
N PHE A 53 -2.48 17.67 -8.48
CA PHE A 53 -3.51 16.66 -8.20
C PHE A 53 -4.89 17.11 -8.71
N THR A 54 -5.26 18.37 -8.50
CA THR A 54 -6.55 18.91 -8.96
C THR A 54 -6.64 18.91 -10.48
N ASN A 55 -5.58 19.36 -11.15
CA ASN A 55 -5.48 19.39 -12.61
C ASN A 55 -5.54 17.96 -13.20
N MET A 56 -4.89 17.00 -12.53
CA MET A 56 -4.92 15.59 -12.92
C MET A 56 -6.33 14.99 -12.76
N ASP A 57 -7.03 15.24 -11.64
CA ASP A 57 -8.40 14.75 -11.42
C ASP A 57 -9.38 15.31 -12.46
N GLU A 58 -9.29 16.61 -12.77
CA GLU A 58 -10.06 17.22 -13.85
C GLU A 58 -9.76 16.60 -15.21
N ALA A 59 -8.48 16.34 -15.50
CA ALA A 59 -8.06 15.73 -16.76
C ALA A 59 -8.63 14.31 -16.90
N LEU A 60 -8.62 13.50 -15.84
CA LEU A 60 -9.28 12.18 -15.84
C LEU A 60 -10.78 12.30 -16.13
N GLY A 61 -11.45 13.31 -15.55
CA GLY A 61 -12.86 13.60 -15.87
C GLY A 61 -13.08 13.95 -17.34
N ARG A 62 -12.20 14.77 -17.93
CA ARG A 62 -12.25 15.13 -19.37
C ARG A 62 -11.99 13.95 -20.30
N LEU A 63 -11.21 12.96 -19.85
CA LEU A 63 -10.99 11.69 -20.55
C LEU A 63 -12.19 10.75 -20.50
N GLY A 64 -13.25 11.12 -19.76
CA GLY A 64 -14.49 10.37 -19.68
C GLY A 64 -14.59 9.40 -18.51
N LEU A 65 -13.64 9.44 -17.56
CA LEU A 65 -13.75 8.65 -16.34
C LEU A 65 -14.80 9.28 -15.41
N SER A 66 -15.73 8.46 -14.96
CA SER A 66 -16.68 8.81 -13.91
C SER A 66 -15.99 9.02 -12.57
N GLU A 67 -16.67 9.68 -11.63
CA GLU A 67 -16.16 9.87 -10.28
C GLU A 67 -15.85 8.54 -9.59
N ASP A 68 -16.71 7.53 -9.77
CA ASP A 68 -16.52 6.19 -9.20
C ASP A 68 -15.26 5.53 -9.76
N GLU A 69 -15.01 5.58 -11.08
CA GLU A 69 -13.80 5.03 -11.69
C GLU A 69 -12.53 5.74 -11.22
N ARG A 70 -12.56 7.07 -11.05
CA ARG A 70 -11.43 7.81 -10.47
C ARG A 70 -11.19 7.39 -9.02
N MET A 71 -12.25 7.21 -8.25
CA MET A 71 -12.16 6.73 -6.87
C MET A 71 -11.58 5.31 -6.79
N GLU A 72 -11.88 4.43 -7.75
CA GLU A 72 -11.24 3.11 -7.85
C GLU A 72 -9.73 3.22 -8.12
N ILE A 73 -9.30 4.15 -8.99
CA ILE A 73 -7.87 4.42 -9.22
C ILE A 73 -7.19 4.88 -7.93
N TYR A 74 -7.80 5.82 -7.21
CA TYR A 74 -7.26 6.31 -5.94
C TYR A 74 -7.26 5.23 -4.86
N ALA A 75 -8.28 4.37 -4.83
CA ALA A 75 -8.35 3.22 -3.93
C ALA A 75 -7.23 2.21 -4.20
N MET A 76 -6.89 1.93 -5.46
CA MET A 76 -5.75 1.08 -5.81
C MET A 76 -4.43 1.64 -5.29
N VAL A 77 -4.17 2.93 -5.46
CA VAL A 77 -2.96 3.58 -4.92
C VAL A 77 -2.93 3.48 -3.39
N ALA A 78 -4.04 3.75 -2.72
CA ALA A 78 -4.15 3.61 -1.28
C ALA A 78 -3.92 2.15 -0.82
N ALA A 79 -4.41 1.16 -1.56
CA ALA A 79 -4.20 -0.25 -1.26
C ALA A 79 -2.71 -0.62 -1.30
N VAL A 80 -1.98 -0.19 -2.33
CA VAL A 80 -0.52 -0.42 -2.44
C VAL A 80 0.22 0.18 -1.24
N LEU A 81 -0.17 1.38 -0.82
CA LEU A 81 0.43 2.04 0.35
C LEU A 81 0.14 1.28 1.65
N HIS A 82 -1.07 0.74 1.83
CA HIS A 82 -1.41 -0.10 2.97
C HIS A 82 -0.69 -1.46 2.95
N LEU A 83 -0.53 -2.08 1.78
CA LEU A 83 0.23 -3.33 1.62
C LEU A 83 1.68 -3.16 2.08
N GLY A 84 2.32 -2.03 1.77
CA GLY A 84 3.68 -1.72 2.23
C GLY A 84 3.84 -1.70 3.76
N ASN A 85 2.75 -1.49 4.50
CA ASN A 85 2.74 -1.47 5.96
C ASN A 85 2.51 -2.85 6.60
N ILE A 86 2.28 -3.88 5.78
CA ILE A 86 2.14 -5.24 6.26
C ILE A 86 3.53 -5.80 6.50
N SER A 87 3.77 -6.23 7.74
CA SER A 87 5.04 -6.80 8.15
C SER A 87 4.82 -8.20 8.70
N PHE A 88 5.85 -9.04 8.55
CA PHE A 88 5.79 -10.46 8.82
C PHE A 88 6.76 -10.84 9.93
N GLU A 89 6.40 -11.86 10.70
CA GLU A 89 7.22 -12.45 11.74
C GLU A 89 7.27 -13.97 11.59
N GLU A 90 8.26 -14.61 12.21
CA GLU A 90 8.37 -16.07 12.15
C GLU A 90 7.23 -16.74 12.90
N ASN A 91 6.63 -17.76 12.27
CA ASN A 91 5.63 -18.57 12.92
C ASN A 91 6.28 -19.66 13.78
N THR A 92 6.34 -19.42 15.09
CA THR A 92 6.94 -20.30 16.10
C THR A 92 5.98 -21.37 16.63
N GLU A 93 4.70 -21.31 16.29
CA GLU A 93 3.66 -22.20 16.85
C GLU A 93 3.50 -23.52 16.07
N GLY A 94 4.14 -23.66 14.90
CA GLY A 94 4.03 -24.84 14.03
C GLY A 94 5.33 -25.62 13.84
N THR A 95 5.24 -26.94 13.70
CA THR A 95 6.37 -27.84 13.38
C THR A 95 6.99 -27.64 12.00
N LYS A 96 6.38 -26.83 11.13
CA LYS A 96 6.80 -26.63 9.72
C LYS A 96 7.57 -25.33 9.47
N GLY A 97 7.76 -24.47 10.49
CA GLY A 97 8.28 -23.12 10.31
C GLY A 97 7.41 -22.26 9.37
N GLY A 98 7.86 -21.05 9.05
CA GLY A 98 7.16 -20.15 8.11
C GLY A 98 7.03 -18.73 8.63
N SER A 99 6.19 -17.93 7.99
CA SER A 99 5.88 -16.56 8.40
C SER A 99 4.40 -16.38 8.68
N ARG A 100 4.08 -15.41 9.55
CA ARG A 100 2.72 -14.90 9.78
C ARG A 100 2.74 -13.38 9.70
N VAL A 101 1.60 -12.78 9.39
CA VAL A 101 1.41 -11.33 9.48
C VAL A 101 1.46 -10.92 10.95
N MET A 102 2.19 -9.86 11.28
CA MET A 102 2.24 -9.32 12.64
C MET A 102 0.91 -8.71 13.06
N ASN A 103 0.54 -8.88 14.33
CA ASN A 103 -0.68 -8.29 14.90
C ASN A 103 -0.74 -6.76 14.74
N SER A 104 0.41 -6.09 14.72
CA SER A 104 0.51 -4.63 14.49
C SER A 104 0.11 -4.20 13.07
N SER A 105 0.11 -5.14 12.11
CA SER A 105 -0.23 -4.91 10.70
C SER A 105 -1.68 -5.27 10.34
N GLU A 106 -2.49 -5.76 11.29
CA GLU A 106 -3.88 -6.17 11.03
C GLU A 106 -4.76 -5.06 10.43
N SER A 107 -4.57 -3.83 10.91
CA SER A 107 -5.32 -2.69 10.37
C SER A 107 -4.95 -2.40 8.92
N SER A 108 -3.67 -2.49 8.56
CA SER A 108 -3.18 -2.30 7.19
C SER A 108 -3.67 -3.41 6.27
N LEU A 109 -3.65 -4.67 6.74
CA LEU A 109 -4.20 -5.81 6.01
C LEU A 109 -5.70 -5.64 5.74
N ALA A 110 -6.48 -5.26 6.75
CA ALA A 110 -7.92 -5.02 6.59
C ALA A 110 -8.22 -3.87 5.62
N MET A 111 -7.48 -2.77 5.70
CA MET A 111 -7.61 -1.65 4.77
C MET A 111 -7.27 -2.06 3.34
N ALA A 112 -6.15 -2.76 3.13
CA ALA A 112 -5.75 -3.25 1.81
C ALA A 112 -6.79 -4.21 1.21
N ALA A 113 -7.29 -5.16 2.00
CA ALA A 113 -8.33 -6.09 1.56
C ALA A 113 -9.62 -5.38 1.15
N SER A 114 -10.06 -4.40 1.95
CA SER A 114 -11.25 -3.60 1.67
C SER A 114 -11.10 -2.76 0.40
N LEU A 115 -9.93 -2.18 0.16
CA LEU A 115 -9.68 -1.32 -1.02
C LEU A 115 -9.50 -2.12 -2.31
N LEU A 116 -9.04 -3.38 -2.21
CA LEU A 116 -8.89 -4.29 -3.34
C LEU A 116 -10.13 -5.15 -3.60
N PHE A 117 -11.17 -5.01 -2.76
CA PHE A 117 -12.39 -5.83 -2.82
C PHE A 117 -12.11 -7.35 -2.74
N VAL A 118 -11.17 -7.76 -1.89
CA VAL A 118 -10.83 -9.16 -1.64
C VAL A 118 -11.10 -9.55 -0.19
N ASP A 119 -11.28 -10.85 0.06
CA ASP A 119 -11.40 -11.33 1.43
C ASP A 119 -10.08 -11.14 2.19
N LYS A 120 -10.18 -10.69 3.45
CA LYS A 120 -9.02 -10.39 4.28
C LYS A 120 -8.19 -11.64 4.59
N GLU A 121 -8.85 -12.76 4.85
CA GLU A 121 -8.16 -14.01 5.17
C GLU A 121 -7.60 -14.66 3.90
N GLU A 122 -8.27 -14.57 2.76
CA GLU A 122 -7.68 -14.95 1.46
C GLU A 122 -6.42 -14.15 1.16
N LEU A 123 -6.45 -12.82 1.33
CA LEU A 123 -5.27 -11.96 1.16
C LEU A 123 -4.15 -12.35 2.14
N ARG A 124 -4.47 -12.61 3.41
CA ARG A 124 -3.50 -13.09 4.40
C ARG A 124 -2.82 -14.38 3.94
N GLN A 125 -3.61 -15.37 3.52
CA GLN A 125 -3.09 -16.65 3.08
C GLN A 125 -2.27 -16.49 1.80
N ALA A 126 -2.68 -15.64 0.86
CA ALA A 126 -1.93 -15.35 -0.35
C ALA A 126 -0.59 -14.66 -0.05
N LEU A 127 -0.54 -13.82 0.99
CA LEU A 127 0.70 -13.18 1.41
C LEU A 127 1.68 -14.16 2.03
N VAL A 128 1.24 -15.16 2.83
CA VAL A 128 2.15 -16.06 3.55
C VAL A 128 2.35 -17.44 2.89
N ASN A 129 1.63 -17.74 1.82
CA ASN A 129 1.74 -19.02 1.11
C ASN A 129 2.04 -18.83 -0.37
N LYS A 130 2.82 -19.77 -0.91
CA LYS A 130 3.05 -19.94 -2.34
C LYS A 130 2.33 -21.19 -2.81
N VAL A 131 1.42 -21.03 -3.78
CA VAL A 131 0.78 -22.15 -4.45
C VAL A 131 1.71 -22.68 -5.54
N MET A 132 1.97 -23.99 -5.53
CA MET A 132 2.72 -24.68 -6.58
C MET A 132 1.90 -25.84 -7.14
N MET A 133 1.90 -25.96 -8.47
CA MET A 133 1.35 -27.12 -9.17
C MET A 133 2.49 -28.05 -9.56
N THR A 134 2.38 -29.33 -9.20
CA THR A 134 3.36 -30.33 -9.62
C THR A 134 2.80 -31.14 -10.79
N ASN A 135 3.38 -30.96 -11.99
CA ASN A 135 3.01 -31.71 -13.20
C ASN A 135 3.76 -33.04 -13.32
N ARG A 136 4.13 -33.68 -12.21
CA ARG A 136 4.88 -34.94 -12.25
C ARG A 136 3.94 -36.13 -12.45
N GLY A 137 3.49 -36.31 -13.70
CA GLY A 137 3.27 -37.62 -14.32
C GLY A 137 1.94 -38.37 -14.10
N GLY A 138 0.91 -37.78 -13.51
CA GLY A 138 -0.42 -38.39 -13.35
C GLY A 138 -1.56 -37.54 -13.93
N PRO A 139 -2.75 -38.11 -14.24
CA PRO A 139 -3.81 -37.43 -14.99
C PRO A 139 -4.48 -36.24 -14.28
N LYS A 140 -4.09 -35.94 -13.03
CA LYS A 140 -4.54 -34.76 -12.28
C LYS A 140 -3.36 -34.27 -11.43
N GLY A 141 -2.77 -33.13 -11.78
CA GLY A 141 -1.70 -32.53 -10.98
C GLY A 141 -2.19 -32.16 -9.58
N THR A 142 -1.33 -32.32 -8.58
CA THR A 142 -1.67 -31.94 -7.19
C THR A 142 -1.27 -30.48 -6.96
N VAL A 143 -2.22 -29.68 -6.45
CA VAL A 143 -1.97 -28.33 -5.96
C VAL A 143 -1.43 -28.43 -4.53
N ILE A 144 -0.23 -27.90 -4.30
CA ILE A 144 0.43 -27.89 -2.99
C ILE A 144 0.61 -26.43 -2.55
N MET A 145 0.24 -26.13 -1.32
CA MET A 145 0.51 -24.84 -0.67
C MET A 145 1.80 -24.95 0.14
N LEU A 146 2.76 -24.08 -0.14
CA LEU A 146 4.02 -23.98 0.59
C LEU A 146 4.03 -22.70 1.41
N VAL A 147 4.33 -22.80 2.71
CA VAL A 147 4.43 -21.64 3.59
C VAL A 147 5.71 -20.86 3.25
N LEU A 148 5.59 -19.54 3.09
CA LEU A 148 6.70 -18.64 2.80
C LEU A 148 7.43 -18.29 4.11
N PHE A 149 8.76 -18.37 4.06
CA PHE A 149 9.61 -17.89 5.15
C PHE A 149 9.81 -16.38 5.06
N CYS A 150 10.03 -15.74 6.20
CA CYS A 150 10.16 -14.27 6.29
C CYS A 150 11.30 -13.72 5.38
N PHE A 151 12.34 -14.51 5.14
CA PHE A 151 13.46 -14.16 4.24
C PHE A 151 13.06 -13.98 2.77
N VAL A 152 11.97 -14.60 2.31
CA VAL A 152 11.52 -14.50 0.91
C VAL A 152 10.95 -13.11 0.60
N PHE A 153 10.36 -12.43 1.60
CA PHE A 153 9.77 -11.10 1.41
C PHE A 153 10.81 -9.98 1.28
N LYS A 154 12.04 -10.19 1.77
CA LYS A 154 13.14 -9.22 1.59
C LYS A 154 13.70 -9.18 0.17
N LEU A 155 13.35 -10.15 -0.69
CA LEU A 155 13.87 -10.23 -2.07
C LEU A 155 12.89 -9.74 -3.14
N VAL A 156 11.64 -9.46 -2.78
CA VAL A 156 10.56 -9.14 -3.72
C VAL A 156 10.02 -7.70 -3.55
N ILE A 157 10.46 -6.97 -2.51
CA ILE A 157 10.06 -5.59 -2.23
C ILE A 157 11.29 -4.73 -2.02
#